data_AF-F4CEN6-F1
#
_entry.id   AF-F4CEN6-F1
#
_cell.length_a   1.000
_cell.length_b   1.000
_cell.length_c   1.000
_cell.angle_alpha   90.00
_cell.angle_beta   90.00
_cell.angle_gamma   90.00
#
_symmetry.space_group_name_H-M   'P 1'
#
loop_
_entity.id
_entity.type
_entity.pdbx_description
1 polymer ?
#
loop_
_entity_poly.entity_id
_entity_poly.type
_entity_poly.pdbx_seq_one_letter_code
_entity_poly.pdbx_strand_id
1 'polypeptide(L)'
;MRFTFTIIFVFCFTVLYARNNPTIILDSVEKSVTIDSTKSNRIILLDEINITAKKDYSMDSIYFRKQYASVFNADKPSWKDLFSSKNYFDNTPLPYNRAASSTASIVSINLLSLVNLVGKNKSPITKLQKILLQEEREKYLDHVFSSEKVQKITGLQGDSLFLFIQRYRPNKEELTKMSEYDILTHIKESFKDYRAPRK
;
A
#
# COMPACT_ATOMS: atom_id res chain seq x y z
N MET A 1 -46.30 39.78 -19.36
CA MET A 1 -46.62 39.36 -17.98
C MET A 1 -45.60 38.30 -17.56
N ARG A 2 -44.72 38.61 -16.61
CA ARG A 2 -43.72 37.67 -16.07
C ARG A 2 -44.32 37.04 -14.82
N PHE A 3 -44.50 35.71 -14.83
CA PHE A 3 -44.90 34.95 -13.65
C PHE A 3 -43.64 34.38 -12.98
N THR A 4 -43.29 34.89 -11.81
CA THR A 4 -42.24 34.33 -10.96
C THR A 4 -42.87 33.33 -10.01
N PHE A 5 -42.61 32.04 -10.22
CA PHE A 5 -42.96 30.98 -9.27
C PHE A 5 -41.74 30.64 -8.42
N THR A 6 -41.76 31.03 -7.15
CA THR A 6 -40.76 30.64 -6.15
C THR A 6 -41.16 29.27 -5.59
N ILE A 7 -40.55 28.19 -6.09
CA ILE A 7 -40.76 26.84 -5.56
C ILE A 7 -39.68 26.60 -4.50
N ILE A 8 -40.08 26.62 -3.23
CA ILE A 8 -39.25 26.24 -2.10
C ILE A 8 -39.22 24.71 -2.05
N PHE A 9 -38.18 24.09 -2.61
CA PHE A 9 -37.94 22.67 -2.45
C PHE A 9 -37.24 22.42 -1.10
N VAL A 10 -38.02 22.08 -0.08
CA VAL A 10 -37.51 21.47 1.15
C VAL A 10 -37.11 20.04 0.83
N PHE A 11 -35.87 19.83 0.39
CA PHE A 11 -35.34 18.47 0.21
C PHE A 11 -34.85 17.92 1.55
N CYS A 12 -35.77 17.22 2.22
CA CYS A 12 -35.45 16.23 3.23
C CYS A 12 -34.65 15.10 2.57
N PHE A 13 -33.33 15.05 2.79
CA PHE A 13 -32.51 13.90 2.42
C PHE A 13 -31.94 13.26 3.69
N THR A 14 -32.79 12.49 4.37
CA THR A 14 -32.33 11.49 5.33
C THR A 14 -31.77 10.31 4.51
N VAL A 15 -30.46 10.30 4.27
CA VAL A 15 -29.76 9.06 3.90
C VAL A 15 -28.77 8.72 5.00
N LEU A 16 -29.12 7.64 5.67
CA LEU A 16 -28.35 6.87 6.62
C LEU A 16 -27.05 6.39 5.93
N TYR A 17 -25.91 7.02 6.24
CA TYR A 17 -24.61 6.39 5.96
C TYR A 17 -23.59 6.74 7.04
N ALA A 18 -23.50 5.85 8.02
CA ALA A 18 -22.40 5.82 8.97
C ALA A 18 -21.43 4.71 8.57
N ARG A 19 -20.24 5.07 8.06
CA ARG A 19 -18.97 4.44 8.48
C ARG A 19 -17.75 5.19 7.94
N ASN A 20 -17.11 5.91 8.86
CA ASN A 20 -15.68 6.20 8.95
C ASN A 20 -14.96 6.66 7.67
N ASN A 21 -15.03 7.96 7.38
CA ASN A 21 -14.01 8.69 6.63
C ASN A 21 -13.64 9.96 7.40
N PRO A 22 -12.36 10.37 7.44
CA PRO A 22 -11.97 11.61 8.11
C PRO A 22 -12.65 12.80 7.42
N THR A 23 -13.29 13.63 8.24
CA THR A 23 -14.05 14.82 7.89
C THR A 23 -13.25 15.75 6.98
N ILE A 24 -13.63 15.80 5.70
CA ILE A 24 -13.34 16.94 4.82
C ILE A 24 -14.39 18.00 5.20
N ILE A 25 -13.94 19.12 5.75
CA ILE A 25 -14.81 20.27 5.96
C ILE A 25 -15.11 20.85 4.57
N LEU A 26 -16.31 20.59 4.06
CA LEU A 26 -16.84 21.20 2.85
C LEU A 26 -17.60 22.46 3.25
N ASP A 27 -16.97 23.62 3.14
CA ASP A 27 -17.69 24.90 3.18
C ASP A 27 -18.63 24.94 1.96
N SER A 28 -19.92 24.74 2.22
CA SER A 28 -20.96 24.73 1.20
C SER A 28 -21.30 26.17 0.82
N VAL A 29 -20.71 26.68 -0.25
CA VAL A 29 -21.13 27.96 -0.85
C VAL A 29 -22.28 27.67 -1.80
N GLU A 30 -23.52 27.91 -1.36
CA GLU A 30 -24.68 27.90 -2.25
C GLU A 30 -24.57 29.06 -3.26
N LYS A 31 -24.45 28.73 -4.56
CA LYS A 31 -24.58 29.72 -5.63
C LYS A 31 -25.54 29.21 -6.68
N SER A 32 -26.70 29.86 -6.78
CA SER A 32 -27.77 29.53 -7.72
C SER A 32 -27.32 29.75 -9.17
N VAL A 33 -27.41 28.71 -9.99
CA VAL A 33 -27.13 28.77 -11.43
C VAL A 33 -28.43 29.04 -12.20
N THR A 34 -28.54 30.20 -12.84
CA THR A 34 -29.58 30.49 -13.84
C THR A 34 -29.14 29.91 -15.18
N ILE A 35 -29.93 29.00 -15.77
CA ILE A 35 -29.61 28.35 -17.06
C ILE A 35 -30.41 29.05 -18.17
N ASP A 36 -29.75 29.86 -18.99
CA ASP A 36 -30.30 30.31 -20.28
C ASP A 36 -29.93 29.33 -21.40
N SER A 37 -30.97 28.88 -22.11
CA SER A 37 -30.93 27.84 -23.13
C SER A 37 -30.42 28.35 -24.48
N THR A 38 -29.13 28.67 -24.59
CA THR A 38 -28.45 28.76 -25.90
C THR A 38 -27.02 28.24 -25.82
N LYS A 39 -26.81 27.02 -26.32
CA LYS A 39 -25.56 26.43 -26.83
C LYS A 39 -24.25 27.04 -26.28
N SER A 40 -23.79 26.52 -25.14
CA SER A 40 -22.43 26.78 -24.64
C SER A 40 -21.64 25.47 -24.71
N ASN A 41 -20.59 25.46 -25.52
CA ASN A 41 -19.56 24.43 -25.53
C ASN A 41 -18.84 24.48 -24.17
N ARG A 42 -19.33 23.72 -23.18
CA ARG A 42 -18.80 23.75 -21.80
C ARG A 42 -17.57 22.86 -21.71
N ILE A 43 -16.40 23.48 -21.88
CA ILE A 43 -15.14 22.90 -21.47
C ILE A 43 -15.19 22.80 -19.94
N ILE A 44 -15.14 21.59 -19.39
CA ILE A 44 -15.08 21.39 -17.94
C ILE A 44 -13.66 21.78 -17.52
N LEU A 45 -13.48 23.00 -17.04
CA LEU A 45 -12.26 23.40 -16.34
C LEU A 45 -12.32 22.73 -14.97
N LEU A 46 -11.47 21.74 -14.74
CA LEU A 46 -11.31 21.15 -13.41
C LEU A 46 -10.51 22.13 -12.57
N ASP A 47 -11.04 22.52 -11.42
CA ASP A 47 -10.29 23.30 -10.43
C ASP A 47 -9.07 22.50 -9.98
N GLU A 48 -7.91 23.15 -9.95
CA GLU A 48 -6.70 22.53 -9.46
C GLU A 48 -6.82 22.29 -7.95
N ILE A 49 -6.83 21.02 -7.56
CA ILE A 49 -6.71 20.65 -6.15
C ILE A 49 -5.22 20.55 -5.83
N ASN A 50 -4.65 21.58 -5.22
CA ASN A 50 -3.28 21.54 -4.74
C ASN A 50 -3.19 20.73 -3.45
N ILE A 51 -2.84 19.44 -3.57
CA ILE A 51 -2.69 18.54 -2.42
C ILE A 51 -1.29 18.70 -1.85
N THR A 52 -1.10 19.59 -0.89
CA THR A 52 0.14 19.68 -0.11
C THR A 52 0.13 18.67 1.04
N ALA A 53 0.08 17.37 0.73
CA ALA A 53 0.17 16.33 1.75
C ALA A 53 1.64 15.99 2.04
N LYS A 54 2.06 16.12 3.31
CA LYS A 54 3.35 15.60 3.77
C LYS A 54 3.28 14.08 3.85
N LYS A 55 4.22 13.38 3.20
CA LYS A 55 4.30 11.91 3.24
C LYS A 55 4.72 11.44 4.64
N ASP A 56 3.94 10.55 5.24
CA ASP A 56 4.29 9.89 6.50
C ASP A 56 4.40 8.37 6.28
N TYR A 57 5.64 7.89 6.17
CA TYR A 57 5.94 6.48 5.95
C TYR A 57 5.41 5.58 7.07
N SER A 58 5.39 6.05 8.32
CA SER A 58 4.97 5.23 9.47
C SER A 58 3.48 4.93 9.38
N MET A 59 2.68 5.95 9.09
CA MET A 59 1.23 5.79 8.94
C MET A 59 0.88 5.01 7.66
N ASP A 60 1.57 5.28 6.56
CA ASP A 60 1.37 4.59 5.29
C ASP A 60 1.69 3.08 5.40
N SER A 61 2.76 2.72 6.13
CA SER A 61 3.12 1.31 6.35
C SER A 61 2.10 0.60 7.24
N ILE A 62 1.62 1.23 8.32
CA ILE A 62 0.54 0.68 9.16
C ILE A 62 -0.73 0.46 8.33
N TYR A 63 -1.09 1.44 7.50
CA TYR A 63 -2.25 1.34 6.62
C TYR A 63 -2.08 0.21 5.60
N PHE A 64 -0.91 0.10 4.98
CA PHE A 64 -0.59 -0.98 4.03
C PHE A 64 -0.70 -2.36 4.69
N ARG A 65 -0.16 -2.54 5.90
CA ARG A 65 -0.29 -3.79 6.67
C ARG A 65 -1.73 -4.12 7.00
N LYS A 66 -2.57 -3.12 7.30
CA LYS A 66 -4.01 -3.30 7.55
C LYS A 66 -4.77 -3.68 6.28
N GLN A 67 -4.54 -2.98 5.18
CA GLN A 67 -5.20 -3.24 3.90
C GLN A 67 -4.91 -4.64 3.37
N TYR A 68 -3.66 -5.09 3.45
CA TYR A 68 -3.23 -6.40 2.96
C TYR A 68 -3.10 -7.46 4.06
N ALA A 69 -3.80 -7.28 5.19
CA ALA A 69 -3.71 -8.17 6.34
C ALA A 69 -3.97 -9.64 5.99
N SER A 70 -4.91 -9.91 5.07
CA SER A 70 -5.21 -11.28 4.61
C SER A 70 -4.02 -11.97 3.92
N VAL A 71 -3.20 -11.21 3.18
CA VAL A 71 -2.02 -11.72 2.49
C VAL A 71 -0.84 -11.84 3.45
N PHE A 72 -0.68 -10.88 4.36
CA PHE A 72 0.37 -10.91 5.38
C PHE A 72 0.18 -12.02 6.40
N ASN A 73 -1.06 -12.26 6.84
CA ASN A 73 -1.44 -13.29 7.79
C ASN A 73 -1.66 -14.67 7.13
N ALA A 74 -1.55 -14.77 5.81
CA ALA A 74 -1.70 -16.05 5.13
C ALA A 74 -0.55 -16.99 5.52
N ASP A 75 -0.90 -18.07 6.21
CA ASP A 75 0.06 -19.09 6.59
C ASP A 75 0.49 -19.92 5.39
N LYS A 76 1.78 -20.26 5.38
CA LYS A 76 2.29 -21.27 4.45
C LYS A 76 1.79 -22.63 4.95
N PRO A 77 1.43 -23.57 4.04
CA PRO A 77 1.12 -24.93 4.44
C PRO A 77 2.27 -25.48 5.29
N SER A 78 1.94 -26.01 6.46
CA SER A 78 2.91 -26.54 7.42
C SER A 78 2.97 -28.06 7.30
N TRP A 79 4.09 -28.66 7.72
CA TRP A 79 4.22 -30.11 7.83
C TRP A 79 3.16 -30.71 8.77
N LYS A 80 2.66 -29.91 9.72
CA LYS A 80 1.56 -30.31 10.61
C LYS A 80 0.24 -30.52 9.85
N ASP A 81 0.01 -29.79 8.77
CA ASP A 81 -1.19 -29.91 7.94
C ASP A 81 -1.16 -31.17 7.07
N LEU A 82 0.02 -31.78 6.89
CA LEU A 82 0.18 -33.07 6.22
C LEU A 82 -0.30 -34.21 7.09
N PHE A 83 -0.11 -34.13 8.40
CA PHE A 83 -0.36 -35.23 9.33
C PHE A 83 -1.65 -34.94 10.09
N SER A 84 -2.77 -35.45 9.57
CA SER A 84 -4.04 -35.38 10.27
C SER A 84 -4.10 -36.50 11.31
N SER A 85 -4.09 -36.12 12.60
CA SER A 85 -4.39 -37.05 13.69
C SER A 85 -5.84 -37.52 13.56
N LYS A 86 -6.06 -38.80 13.80
CA LYS A 86 -7.33 -39.48 13.57
C LYS A 86 -8.14 -39.50 14.85
N ASN A 87 -9.20 -38.70 14.92
CA ASN A 87 -10.20 -38.81 15.98
C ASN A 87 -11.25 -39.84 15.56
N TYR A 88 -11.13 -41.07 16.07
CA TYR A 88 -12.04 -42.18 15.76
C TYR A 88 -13.47 -42.00 16.30
N PHE A 89 -13.70 -41.02 17.18
CA PHE A 89 -14.99 -40.81 17.87
C PHE A 89 -15.89 -39.74 17.24
N ASP A 90 -15.42 -39.02 16.22
CA ASP A 90 -16.21 -38.01 15.54
C ASP A 90 -16.90 -38.60 14.30
N ASN A 91 -18.24 -38.53 14.27
CA ASN A 91 -19.08 -38.92 13.13
C ASN A 91 -19.03 -37.90 11.97
N THR A 92 -17.85 -37.34 11.69
CA THR A 92 -17.68 -36.38 10.59
C THR A 92 -17.43 -37.14 9.28
N PRO A 93 -18.19 -36.87 8.20
CA PRO A 93 -17.97 -37.51 6.91
C PRO A 93 -16.54 -37.29 6.41
N LEU A 94 -15.84 -38.37 6.07
CA LEU A 94 -14.49 -38.28 5.54
C LEU A 94 -14.52 -37.65 4.14
N PRO A 95 -13.65 -36.66 3.86
CA PRO A 95 -13.53 -36.13 2.50
C PRO A 95 -12.95 -37.20 1.56
N TYR A 96 -13.42 -37.24 0.31
CA TYR A 96 -13.14 -38.27 -0.70
C TYR A 96 -11.64 -38.54 -0.98
N ASN A 97 -10.77 -37.60 -0.61
CA ASN A 97 -9.32 -37.71 -0.68
C ASN A 97 -8.70 -38.44 0.53
N ARG A 98 -9.49 -39.18 1.32
CA ARG A 98 -9.05 -40.01 2.46
C ARG A 98 -9.57 -41.44 2.31
N ALA A 99 -8.66 -42.42 2.28
CA ALA A 99 -9.01 -43.84 2.19
C ALA A 99 -9.65 -44.32 3.51
N ALA A 100 -10.85 -44.88 3.44
CA ALA A 100 -11.71 -45.15 4.60
C ALA A 100 -11.30 -46.35 5.46
N SER A 101 -10.36 -47.21 5.04
CA SER A 101 -10.25 -48.55 5.65
C SER A 101 -8.87 -49.24 5.50
N SER A 102 -7.80 -48.58 5.94
CA SER A 102 -6.47 -49.22 6.07
C SER A 102 -6.02 -49.32 7.53
N THR A 103 -6.01 -50.54 8.08
CA THR A 103 -5.58 -50.89 9.45
C THR A 103 -4.10 -50.56 9.75
N ALA A 104 -3.29 -50.25 8.73
CA ALA A 104 -1.89 -49.82 8.86
C ALA A 104 -1.69 -48.29 8.99
N SER A 105 -2.77 -47.48 9.07
CA SER A 105 -2.69 -46.02 9.02
C SER A 105 -2.98 -45.35 10.38
N ILE A 106 -2.04 -45.46 11.32
CA ILE A 106 -2.08 -44.65 12.55
C ILE A 106 -1.83 -43.16 12.21
N VAL A 107 -1.24 -42.87 11.04
CA VAL A 107 -1.02 -41.52 10.51
C VAL A 107 -1.62 -41.42 9.10
N SER A 108 -2.54 -40.48 8.90
CA SER A 108 -3.09 -40.19 7.57
C SER A 108 -2.38 -38.98 6.95
N ILE A 109 -1.89 -39.13 5.71
CA ILE A 109 -1.20 -38.07 4.97
C ILE A 109 -2.18 -37.41 4.01
N ASN A 110 -2.31 -36.08 4.08
CA ASN A 110 -3.13 -35.32 3.14
C ASN A 110 -2.39 -35.13 1.80
N LEU A 111 -2.78 -35.90 0.78
CA LEU A 111 -2.12 -35.87 -0.54
C LEU A 111 -2.20 -34.50 -1.23
N LEU A 112 -3.31 -33.76 -1.09
CA LEU A 112 -3.46 -32.43 -1.68
C LEU A 112 -2.47 -31.42 -1.06
N SER A 113 -2.28 -31.51 0.25
CA SER A 113 -1.31 -30.67 0.97
C SER A 113 0.13 -31.07 0.65
N LEU A 114 0.39 -32.38 0.46
CA LEU A 114 1.69 -32.90 0.04
C LEU A 114 2.09 -32.40 -1.35
N VAL A 115 1.15 -32.36 -2.31
CA VAL A 115 1.39 -31.81 -3.66
C VAL A 115 1.74 -30.31 -3.58
N ASN A 116 1.08 -29.55 -2.69
CA ASN A 116 1.39 -28.13 -2.48
C ASN A 116 2.74 -27.89 -1.81
N LEU A 117 3.26 -28.85 -1.03
CA LEU A 117 4.59 -28.75 -0.40
C LEU A 117 5.72 -29.24 -1.30
N VAL A 118 5.51 -30.32 -2.04
CA VAL A 118 6.50 -30.93 -2.93
C VAL A 118 6.55 -30.21 -4.28
N GLY A 119 5.44 -29.60 -4.70
CA GLY A 119 5.37 -28.79 -5.90
C GLY A 119 6.21 -27.52 -5.78
N LYS A 120 7.05 -27.24 -6.79
CA LYS A 120 7.79 -25.96 -6.92
C LYS A 120 6.88 -24.72 -7.06
N ASN A 121 5.57 -24.92 -7.17
CA ASN A 121 4.57 -23.90 -7.40
C ASN A 121 4.22 -23.18 -6.09
N LYS A 122 4.99 -22.14 -5.77
CA LYS A 122 4.64 -21.16 -4.74
C LYS A 122 3.24 -20.62 -5.03
N SER A 123 2.31 -20.78 -4.09
CA SER A 123 0.94 -20.25 -4.17
C SER A 123 0.97 -18.76 -4.56
N PRO A 124 0.04 -18.27 -5.41
CA PRO A 124 -0.03 -16.86 -5.80
C PRO A 124 -0.02 -15.92 -4.59
N ILE A 125 -0.64 -16.32 -3.48
CA ILE A 125 -0.66 -15.57 -2.21
C ILE A 125 0.77 -15.41 -1.64
N THR A 126 1.59 -16.47 -1.66
CA THR A 126 2.98 -16.40 -1.16
C THR A 126 3.88 -15.54 -2.04
N LYS A 127 3.60 -15.49 -3.36
CA LYS A 127 4.32 -14.59 -4.27
C LYS A 127 3.94 -13.14 -3.98
N LEU A 128 2.64 -12.87 -3.84
CA LEU A 128 2.12 -11.56 -3.49
C LEU A 128 2.69 -11.07 -2.17
N GLN A 129 2.67 -11.90 -1.11
CA GLN A 129 3.26 -11.56 0.19
C GLN A 129 4.72 -11.10 0.07
N LYS A 130 5.53 -11.78 -0.74
CA LYS A 130 6.93 -11.39 -0.97
C LYS A 130 7.07 -10.08 -1.70
N ILE A 131 6.23 -9.85 -2.72
CA ILE A 131 6.21 -8.58 -3.46
C ILE A 131 5.85 -7.44 -2.51
N LEU A 132 4.81 -7.60 -1.69
CA LEU A 132 4.39 -6.57 -0.73
C LEU A 132 5.47 -6.28 0.32
N LEU A 133 6.17 -7.30 0.83
CA LEU A 133 7.31 -7.11 1.75
C LEU A 133 8.49 -6.40 1.07
N GLN A 134 8.75 -6.70 -0.20
CA GLN A 134 9.79 -6.02 -0.96
C GLN A 134 9.41 -4.56 -1.20
N GLU A 135 8.17 -4.29 -1.60
CA GLU A 135 7.67 -2.93 -1.84
C GLU A 135 7.73 -2.08 -0.57
N GLU A 136 7.31 -2.62 0.57
CA GLU A 136 7.42 -1.96 1.88
C GLU A 136 8.88 -1.61 2.21
N ARG A 137 9.81 -2.56 2.00
CA ARG A 137 11.24 -2.31 2.19
C ARG A 137 11.76 -1.23 1.26
N GLU A 138 11.38 -1.23 -0.01
CA GLU A 138 11.83 -0.22 -0.98
C GLU A 138 11.31 1.18 -0.61
N LYS A 139 10.04 1.30 -0.20
CA LYS A 139 9.48 2.54 0.32
C LYS A 139 10.21 3.03 1.57
N TYR A 140 10.61 2.13 2.46
CA TYR A 140 11.43 2.49 3.63
C TYR A 140 12.76 3.09 3.20
N LEU A 141 13.49 2.45 2.29
CA LEU A 141 14.77 2.95 1.81
C LEU A 141 14.65 4.30 1.09
N ASP A 142 13.57 4.50 0.32
CA ASP A 142 13.24 5.78 -0.31
C ASP A 142 12.98 6.88 0.74
N HIS A 143 12.30 6.55 1.84
CA HIS A 143 12.04 7.49 2.94
C HIS A 143 13.33 7.85 3.68
N VAL A 144 14.17 6.86 3.95
CA VAL A 144 15.47 7.01 4.62
C VAL A 144 16.39 7.97 3.86
N PHE A 145 16.50 7.80 2.54
CA PHE A 145 17.24 8.67 1.63
C PHE A 145 16.30 9.59 0.82
N SER A 146 15.41 10.30 1.52
CA SER A 146 14.44 11.19 0.87
C SER A 146 15.06 12.49 0.37
N SER A 147 14.49 13.05 -0.70
CA SER A 147 14.91 14.34 -1.26
C SER A 147 14.83 15.47 -0.23
N GLU A 148 13.81 15.47 0.62
CA GLU A 148 13.65 16.43 1.72
C GLU A 148 14.82 16.34 2.72
N LYS A 149 15.26 15.13 3.07
CA LYS A 149 16.40 14.93 3.98
C LYS A 149 17.69 15.44 3.35
N VAL A 150 17.94 15.09 2.09
CA VAL A 150 19.11 15.55 1.34
C VAL A 150 19.11 17.07 1.20
N GLN A 151 17.97 17.67 0.87
CA GLN A 151 17.80 19.12 0.77
C GLN A 151 18.09 19.82 2.09
N LYS A 152 17.60 19.30 3.22
CA LYS A 152 17.87 19.87 4.56
C LYS A 152 19.36 19.87 4.91
N ILE A 153 20.12 18.87 4.46
CA ILE A 153 21.55 18.74 4.78
C ILE A 153 22.42 19.58 3.83
N THR A 154 22.12 19.53 2.53
CA THR A 154 22.97 20.11 1.48
C THR A 154 22.55 21.52 1.06
N GLY A 155 21.29 21.89 1.29
CA GLY A 155 20.69 23.12 0.80
C GLY A 155 20.43 23.16 -0.71
N LEU A 156 20.68 22.06 -1.44
CA LEU A 156 20.45 21.96 -2.88
C LEU A 156 18.95 22.01 -3.19
N GLN A 157 18.58 22.64 -4.30
CA GLN A 157 17.20 22.81 -4.73
C GLN A 157 17.05 22.58 -6.25
N GLY A 158 15.84 22.22 -6.67
CA GLY A 158 15.51 21.99 -8.08
C GLY A 158 16.39 20.93 -8.74
N ASP A 159 16.91 21.24 -9.92
CA ASP A 159 17.70 20.32 -10.75
C ASP A 159 18.99 19.86 -10.07
N SER A 160 19.63 20.74 -9.29
CA SER A 160 20.87 20.40 -8.56
C SER A 160 20.64 19.28 -7.54
N LEU A 161 19.49 19.31 -6.85
CA LEU A 161 19.08 18.29 -5.90
C LEU A 161 18.78 16.98 -6.61
N PHE A 162 18.04 17.04 -7.72
CA PHE A 162 17.71 15.87 -8.52
C PHE A 162 18.98 15.16 -9.04
N LEU A 163 19.90 15.92 -9.63
CA LEU A 163 21.17 15.40 -10.14
C LEU A 163 22.06 14.82 -9.02
N PHE A 164 22.09 15.46 -7.86
CA PHE A 164 22.82 14.96 -6.71
C PHE A 164 22.26 13.61 -6.24
N ILE A 165 20.94 13.51 -6.05
CA ILE A 165 20.29 12.26 -5.65
C ILE A 165 20.53 11.17 -6.69
N GLN A 166 20.37 11.47 -7.98
CA GLN A 166 20.58 10.49 -9.05
C GLN A 166 22.02 9.95 -9.07
N ARG A 167 23.01 10.80 -8.78
CA ARG A 167 24.43 10.43 -8.84
C ARG A 167 24.96 9.75 -7.58
N TYR A 168 24.54 10.22 -6.40
CA TYR A 168 25.13 9.83 -5.11
C TYR A 168 24.22 8.96 -4.25
N ARG A 169 23.08 8.50 -4.79
CA ARG A 169 22.22 7.54 -4.10
C ARG A 169 22.96 6.20 -3.91
N PRO A 170 23.15 5.72 -2.66
CA PRO A 170 23.80 4.45 -2.43
C PRO A 170 22.96 3.28 -2.93
N ASN A 171 23.61 2.12 -3.10
CA ASN A 171 22.90 0.91 -3.50
C ASN A 171 21.90 0.47 -2.41
N LYS A 172 20.82 -0.21 -2.80
CA LYS A 172 19.78 -0.70 -1.87
C LYS A 172 20.36 -1.57 -0.75
N GLU A 173 21.33 -2.41 -1.06
CA GLU A 173 21.99 -3.30 -0.10
C GLU A 173 22.84 -2.55 0.92
N GLU A 174 23.46 -1.45 0.48
CA GLU A 174 24.29 -0.60 1.31
C GLU A 174 23.43 0.24 2.26
N LEU A 175 22.37 0.87 1.72
CA LEU A 175 21.38 1.59 2.53
C LEU A 175 20.72 0.72 3.61
N THR A 176 20.58 -0.58 3.38
CA THR A 176 20.00 -1.51 4.36
C THR A 176 20.94 -1.75 5.55
N LYS A 177 22.26 -1.58 5.38
CA LYS A 177 23.27 -1.80 6.42
C LYS A 177 23.66 -0.52 7.15
N MET A 178 23.42 0.63 6.54
CA MET A 178 23.77 1.93 7.09
C MET A 178 22.87 2.32 8.26
N SER A 179 23.50 2.84 9.32
CA SER A 179 22.81 3.59 10.36
C SER A 179 22.41 4.98 9.84
N GLU A 180 21.51 5.66 10.56
CA GLU A 180 21.16 7.05 10.26
C GLU A 180 22.39 7.96 10.24
N TYR A 181 23.34 7.75 11.15
CA TYR A 181 24.60 8.48 11.18
C TYR A 181 25.44 8.27 9.91
N ASP A 182 25.51 7.02 9.42
CA ASP A 182 26.28 6.68 8.22
C ASP A 182 25.67 7.36 6.99
N ILE A 183 24.34 7.42 6.91
CA ILE A 183 23.64 8.14 5.84
C ILE A 183 23.95 9.63 5.88
N LEU A 184 23.94 10.25 7.06
CA LEU A 184 24.31 11.67 7.20
C LEU A 184 25.75 11.93 6.76
N THR A 185 26.66 11.03 7.15
CA THR A 185 28.09 11.11 6.79
C THR A 185 28.27 10.95 5.28
N HIS A 186 27.63 9.93 4.69
CA HIS A 186 27.62 9.69 3.25
C HIS A 186 27.14 10.90 2.45
N ILE A 187 26.05 11.55 2.88
CA ILE A 187 25.51 12.75 2.22
C ILE A 187 26.52 13.90 2.29
N LYS A 188 27.17 14.12 3.44
CA LYS A 188 28.17 15.18 3.62
C LYS A 188 29.41 14.96 2.77
N GLU A 189 29.92 13.74 2.71
CA GLU A 189 31.09 13.37 1.92
C GLU A 189 30.79 13.51 0.42
N SER A 190 29.68 12.91 -0.02
CA SER A 190 29.19 13.04 -1.40
C SER A 190 28.99 14.50 -1.82
N PHE A 191 28.56 15.36 -0.90
CA PHE A 191 28.38 16.78 -1.18
C PHE A 191 29.70 17.54 -1.37
N LYS A 192 30.75 17.16 -0.62
CA LYS A 192 32.10 17.71 -0.84
C LYS A 192 32.59 17.35 -2.23
N ASP A 193 32.42 16.09 -2.64
CA ASP A 193 32.80 15.61 -3.96
C ASP A 193 32.00 16.28 -5.08
N TYR A 194 30.70 16.51 -4.86
CA TYR A 194 29.84 17.21 -5.82
C TYR A 194 30.29 18.67 -6.05
N ARG A 195 30.78 19.35 -5.01
CA ARG A 195 31.29 20.73 -5.08
C ARG A 195 32.74 20.83 -5.53
N ALA A 196 33.50 19.74 -5.45
CA ALA A 196 34.89 19.75 -5.87
C ALA A 196 34.98 20.11 -7.37
N PRO A 197 35.88 21.03 -7.76
CA PRO A 197 36.09 21.34 -9.16
C PRO A 197 36.50 20.06 -9.89
N ARG A 198 35.85 19.76 -11.02
CA ARG A 198 36.30 18.66 -11.89
C ARG A 198 37.73 18.98 -12.32
N LYS A 199 38.65 18.08 -11.97
CA LYS A 199 40.03 18.11 -12.48
C LYS A 199 40.02 17.84 -13.98
#